data_AF-A0A7R8ZPL1-F1
#
_entry.id   AF-A0A7R8ZPL1-F1
#
_cell.length_a   1.000
_cell.length_b   1.000
_cell.length_c   1.000
_cell.angle_alpha   90.00
_cell.angle_beta   90.00
_cell.angle_gamma   90.00
#
_symmetry.space_group_name_H-M   'P 1'
#
loop_
_entity.id
_entity.type
_entity.pdbx_description
1 polymer ?
#
loop_
_entity_poly.entity_id
_entity_poly.type
_entity_poly.pdbx_seq_one_letter_code
_entity_poly.pdbx_strand_id
1 'polypeptide(L)'
;MSDAGGMRCTRHSFRAASHRRGISVSFRYYTQHIHAKGLKFGIYEDYGNYTCAGYPGILGHLEIDAQTLADWEVDYVKLDGCFSHPKDMDAGYKEFGRLLRATGRPMIYSCSYPVYLTYAGLERQ
;
A
#
# COMPACT_ATOMS: atom_id res chain seq x y z
N MET A 1 -11.57 -4.77 -2.17
CA MET A 1 -10.16 -4.33 -2.24
C MET A 1 -10.13 -3.12 -3.14
N SER A 2 -9.67 -1.98 -2.65
CA SER A 2 -9.49 -0.79 -3.48
C SER A 2 -8.21 -0.95 -4.30
N ASP A 3 -8.33 -0.91 -5.62
CA ASP A 3 -7.21 -0.96 -6.56
C ASP A 3 -6.75 0.47 -6.93
N ALA A 4 -5.52 0.60 -7.41
CA ALA A 4 -4.84 1.87 -7.70
C ALA A 4 -5.65 2.81 -8.62
N GLY A 5 -6.56 2.29 -9.43
CA GLY A 5 -7.41 3.06 -10.36
C GLY A 5 -8.27 4.15 -9.72
N GLY A 6 -8.43 4.17 -8.39
CA GLY A 6 -9.20 5.18 -7.65
C GLY A 6 -8.41 6.39 -7.14
N MET A 7 -7.07 6.36 -7.14
CA MET A 7 -6.24 7.41 -6.52
C MET A 7 -5.75 8.42 -7.57
N ARG A 8 -6.05 9.73 -7.41
CA ARG A 8 -5.50 10.78 -8.29
C ARG A 8 -4.25 11.41 -7.66
N CYS A 9 -3.15 11.41 -8.40
CA CYS A 9 -1.83 11.92 -8.00
C CYS A 9 -1.80 13.45 -7.84
N THR A 10 -1.46 13.94 -6.65
CA THR A 10 -0.70 15.20 -6.52
C THR A 10 0.43 15.01 -5.52
N ARG A 11 1.66 15.25 -5.98
CA ARG A 11 2.93 14.75 -5.43
C ARG A 11 3.49 15.56 -4.24
N HIS A 12 2.63 16.15 -3.41
CA HIS A 12 3.05 16.90 -2.22
C HIS A 12 2.27 16.38 -1.01
N SER A 13 2.91 15.51 -0.23
CA SER A 13 2.33 14.74 0.88
C SER A 13 1.32 13.69 0.40
N PHE A 14 1.67 12.41 0.56
CA PHE A 14 0.79 11.27 0.31
C PHE A 14 -0.32 11.22 1.38
N ARG A 15 -1.22 12.20 1.36
CA ARG A 15 -2.61 11.96 1.77
C ARG A 15 -3.30 11.51 0.50
N ALA A 16 -3.49 10.21 0.30
CA ALA A 16 -4.35 9.74 -0.77
C ALA A 16 -5.77 10.29 -0.51
N ALA A 17 -6.10 11.37 -1.20
CA ALA A 17 -7.40 12.00 -1.15
C ALA A 17 -8.19 11.56 -2.38
N SER A 18 -9.37 11.00 -2.15
CA SER A 18 -10.38 10.82 -3.19
C SER A 18 -10.77 12.20 -3.74
N HIS A 19 -10.20 12.60 -4.88
CA HIS A 19 -10.41 13.93 -5.44
C HIS A 19 -11.73 14.00 -6.22
N ARG A 20 -12.79 14.46 -5.56
CA ARG A 20 -13.87 15.24 -6.19
C ARG A 20 -13.85 16.66 -5.57
N ARG A 21 -13.55 17.66 -6.39
CA ARG A 21 -13.75 19.10 -6.12
C ARG A 21 -13.31 19.60 -4.73
N GLY A 22 -12.01 19.60 -4.45
CA GLY A 22 -11.45 20.41 -3.35
C GLY A 22 -11.72 19.91 -1.92
N ILE A 23 -12.24 18.70 -1.75
CA ILE A 23 -12.39 18.07 -0.42
C ILE A 23 -11.33 16.97 -0.30
N SER A 24 -10.36 17.16 0.59
CA SER A 24 -9.44 16.09 1.00
C SER A 24 -10.18 15.16 1.96
N VAL A 25 -10.91 14.17 1.43
CA VAL A 25 -11.51 13.11 2.26
C VAL A 25 -10.46 12.05 2.54
N SER A 26 -10.13 11.87 3.81
CA SER A 26 -9.38 10.71 4.30
C SER A 26 -10.17 9.43 4.00
N PHE A 27 -9.50 8.33 3.66
CA PHE A 27 -10.16 7.04 3.48
C PHE A 27 -10.85 6.51 4.74
N ARG A 28 -10.55 7.09 5.91
CA ARG A 28 -11.17 6.78 7.20
C ARG A 28 -12.69 6.82 7.16
N TYR A 29 -13.28 7.76 6.42
CA TYR A 29 -14.75 7.82 6.28
C TYR A 29 -15.31 6.55 5.64
N TYR A 30 -14.64 6.04 4.59
CA TYR A 30 -15.07 4.83 3.88
C TYR A 30 -14.84 3.58 4.73
N THR A 31 -13.70 3.48 5.43
CA THR A 31 -13.40 2.33 6.28
C THR A 31 -14.39 2.24 7.44
N GLN A 32 -14.71 3.35 8.12
CA GLN A 32 -15.73 3.39 9.17
C GLN A 32 -17.10 2.94 8.66
N HIS A 33 -17.49 3.38 7.46
CA HIS A 33 -18.76 2.95 6.86
C HIS A 33 -18.78 1.45 6.51
N ILE A 34 -17.65 0.89 6.07
CA ILE A 34 -17.49 -0.54 5.77
C ILE A 34 -17.50 -1.35 7.07
N HIS A 35 -16.81 -0.88 8.11
CA HIS A 35 -16.78 -1.51 9.43
C HIS A 35 -18.14 -1.48 10.12
N ALA A 36 -18.92 -0.39 9.96
CA ALA A 36 -20.29 -0.30 10.47
C ALA A 36 -21.23 -1.37 9.87
N LYS A 37 -20.87 -1.95 8.72
CA LYS A 37 -21.57 -3.08 8.08
C LYS A 37 -21.00 -4.44 8.46
N GLY A 38 -20.06 -4.51 9.41
CA GLY A 38 -19.37 -5.73 9.80
C GLY A 38 -18.35 -6.26 8.78
N LEU A 39 -17.98 -5.44 7.78
CA LEU A 39 -17.04 -5.80 6.73
C LEU A 39 -15.63 -5.26 7.05
N LYS A 40 -14.64 -5.72 6.28
CA LYS A 40 -13.23 -5.30 6.39
C LYS A 40 -12.79 -4.57 5.12
N PHE A 41 -11.89 -3.60 5.26
CA PHE A 41 -11.38 -2.79 4.16
C PHE A 41 -9.95 -3.18 3.80
N GLY A 42 -9.74 -3.46 2.51
CA GLY A 42 -8.42 -3.76 1.95
C GLY A 42 -7.99 -2.75 0.90
N ILE A 43 -6.70 -2.41 0.92
CA ILE A 43 -6.07 -1.46 0.01
C ILE A 43 -4.89 -2.10 -0.72
N TYR A 44 -4.56 -1.51 -1.87
CA TYR A 44 -3.45 -1.90 -2.72
C TYR A 44 -2.35 -0.83 -2.66
N GLU A 45 -1.10 -1.28 -2.55
CA GLU A 45 0.11 -0.46 -2.65
C GLU A 45 1.16 -1.19 -3.51
N ASP A 46 2.24 -0.50 -3.88
CA ASP A 46 3.36 -1.07 -4.64
C ASP A 46 4.70 -0.68 -4.03
N TYR A 47 5.56 -1.66 -3.76
CA TYR A 47 6.96 -1.51 -3.37
C TYR A 47 7.81 -1.08 -4.57
N GLY A 48 7.49 0.07 -5.12
CA GLY A 48 8.00 0.60 -6.37
C GLY A 48 7.96 2.12 -6.41
N ASN A 49 8.61 2.72 -7.41
CA ASN A 49 8.41 4.16 -7.67
C ASN A 49 6.99 4.44 -8.16
N TYR A 50 6.38 3.45 -8.81
CA TYR A 50 5.03 3.50 -9.31
C TYR A 50 4.35 2.15 -9.11
N THR A 51 3.02 2.14 -9.02
CA THR A 51 2.21 0.94 -9.16
C THR A 51 2.28 0.41 -10.59
N CYS A 52 1.88 -0.84 -10.79
CA CYS A 52 1.80 -1.43 -12.14
C CYS A 52 0.95 -0.62 -13.13
N ALA A 53 -0.02 0.18 -12.64
CA ALA A 53 -0.85 1.06 -13.46
C ALA A 53 -0.33 2.52 -13.58
N GLY A 54 0.88 2.80 -13.07
CA GLY A 54 1.54 4.11 -13.19
C GLY A 54 1.16 5.14 -12.12
N TYR A 55 0.44 4.74 -11.07
CA TYR A 55 0.20 5.58 -9.89
C TYR A 55 1.45 5.58 -8.99
N PRO A 56 1.60 6.46 -7.99
CA PRO A 56 2.81 6.53 -7.19
C PRO A 56 2.87 5.30 -6.26
N GLY A 57 4.05 4.70 -6.12
CA GLY A 57 4.30 3.63 -5.15
C GLY A 57 5.00 4.14 -3.89
N ILE A 58 5.29 3.24 -2.97
CA ILE A 58 5.70 3.58 -1.59
C ILE A 58 7.21 3.78 -1.43
N LEU A 59 8.04 3.55 -2.45
CA LEU A 59 9.50 3.67 -2.32
C LEU A 59 9.90 5.08 -1.87
N GLY A 60 10.67 5.17 -0.79
CA GLY A 60 11.06 6.44 -0.15
C GLY A 60 10.04 7.00 0.86
N HIS A 61 8.87 6.35 1.01
CA HIS A 61 7.75 6.82 1.83
C HIS A 61 7.16 5.75 2.76
N LEU A 62 7.82 4.59 2.90
CA LEU A 62 7.34 3.40 3.61
C LEU A 62 6.73 3.70 4.99
N GLU A 63 7.40 4.49 5.83
CA GLU A 63 6.96 4.77 7.20
C GLU A 63 5.69 5.65 7.23
N ILE A 64 5.67 6.70 6.39
CA ILE A 64 4.53 7.61 6.28
C ILE A 64 3.32 6.85 5.73
N ASP A 65 3.53 6.01 4.71
CA ASP A 65 2.45 5.24 4.11
C ASP A 65 1.92 4.20 5.09
N ALA A 66 2.78 3.47 5.80
CA ALA A 66 2.35 2.54 6.84
C ALA A 66 1.49 3.21 7.91
N GLN A 67 1.91 4.37 8.43
CA GLN A 67 1.13 5.13 9.41
C GLN A 67 -0.19 5.62 8.82
N THR A 68 -0.18 6.09 7.58
CA THR A 68 -1.38 6.56 6.88
C THR A 68 -2.42 5.44 6.73
N LEU A 69 -2.00 4.22 6.38
CA LEU A 69 -2.90 3.07 6.30
C LEU A 69 -3.51 2.72 7.67
N ALA A 70 -2.73 2.83 8.74
CA ALA A 70 -3.23 2.61 10.09
C ALA A 70 -4.23 3.70 10.52
N ASP A 71 -3.95 4.96 10.24
CA ASP A 71 -4.81 6.11 10.52
C ASP A 71 -6.14 6.04 9.76
N TRP A 72 -6.13 5.44 8.56
CA TRP A 72 -7.34 5.17 7.78
C TRP A 72 -8.09 3.92 8.23
N GLU A 73 -7.60 3.20 9.22
CA GLU A 73 -8.21 1.99 9.74
C GLU A 73 -8.30 0.88 8.67
N VAL A 74 -7.26 0.70 7.86
CA VAL A 74 -7.16 -0.39 6.88
C VAL A 74 -6.99 -1.75 7.58
N ASP A 75 -7.59 -2.82 7.05
CA ASP A 75 -7.49 -4.18 7.63
C ASP A 75 -6.63 -5.14 6.79
N TYR A 76 -6.42 -4.82 5.51
CA TYR A 76 -5.69 -5.66 4.57
C TYR A 76 -4.87 -4.79 3.61
N VAL A 77 -3.61 -5.17 3.39
CA VAL A 77 -2.70 -4.51 2.46
C VAL A 77 -2.15 -5.53 1.47
N LYS A 78 -2.43 -5.36 0.18
CA LYS A 78 -1.69 -6.03 -0.89
C LYS A 78 -0.52 -5.13 -1.29
N LEU A 79 0.70 -5.65 -1.26
CA LEU A 79 1.88 -4.94 -1.75
C LEU A 79 2.45 -5.62 -3.01
N ASP A 80 2.34 -4.93 -4.13
CA ASP A 80 2.94 -5.31 -5.41
C ASP A 80 4.39 -4.81 -5.54
N GLY A 81 5.07 -5.11 -6.63
CA GLY A 81 6.50 -4.80 -6.82
C GLY A 81 6.86 -4.28 -8.20
N CYS A 82 5.92 -3.64 -8.92
CA CYS A 82 6.25 -3.04 -10.21
C CYS A 82 7.22 -1.86 -10.03
N PHE A 83 7.98 -1.52 -11.07
CA PHE A 83 8.91 -0.37 -11.04
C PHE A 83 9.91 -0.37 -9.87
N SER A 84 10.35 -1.56 -9.45
CA SER A 84 11.31 -1.81 -8.38
C SER A 84 12.30 -2.88 -8.79
N HIS A 85 13.50 -2.84 -8.22
CA HIS A 85 14.51 -3.83 -8.54
C HIS A 85 14.29 -5.11 -7.72
N PRO A 86 14.14 -6.31 -8.34
CA PRO A 86 13.77 -7.53 -7.62
C PRO A 86 14.70 -7.90 -6.46
N LYS A 87 16.01 -7.60 -6.56
CA LYS A 87 16.99 -7.83 -5.48
C LYS A 87 16.67 -7.09 -4.17
N ASP A 88 15.97 -5.95 -4.26
CA ASP A 88 15.69 -5.12 -3.09
C ASP A 88 14.40 -5.53 -2.38
N MET A 89 13.56 -6.34 -3.04
CA MET A 89 12.22 -6.66 -2.55
C MET A 89 12.23 -7.53 -1.28
N ASP A 90 13.15 -8.49 -1.13
CA ASP A 90 13.20 -9.34 0.08
C ASP A 90 13.41 -8.50 1.36
N ALA A 91 14.31 -7.49 1.29
CA ALA A 91 14.54 -6.56 2.40
C ALA A 91 13.39 -5.55 2.53
N GLY A 92 12.97 -4.97 1.41
CA GLY A 92 11.92 -3.96 1.34
C GLY A 92 10.57 -4.41 1.89
N TYR A 93 10.11 -5.58 1.48
CA TYR A 93 8.84 -6.15 1.93
C TYR A 93 8.87 -6.48 3.43
N LYS A 94 10.00 -6.95 3.95
CA LYS A 94 10.18 -7.20 5.39
C LYS A 94 10.17 -5.91 6.18
N GLU A 95 10.83 -4.87 5.68
CA GLU A 95 10.85 -3.56 6.32
C GLU A 95 9.46 -2.93 6.36
N PHE A 96 8.72 -2.95 5.25
CA PHE A 96 7.35 -2.46 5.25
C PHE A 96 6.44 -3.27 6.18
N GLY A 97 6.59 -4.60 6.23
CA GLY A 97 5.88 -5.44 7.19
C GLY A 97 6.21 -5.11 8.65
N ARG A 98 7.45 -4.73 8.96
CA ARG A 98 7.87 -4.25 10.28
C ARG A 98 7.22 -2.91 10.62
N LEU A 99 7.16 -1.98 9.66
CA LEU A 99 6.53 -0.68 9.81
C LEU A 99 5.02 -0.80 10.02
N LEU A 100 4.32 -1.64 9.25
CA LEU A 100 2.90 -1.96 9.46
C LEU A 100 2.64 -2.47 10.89
N ARG A 101 3.48 -3.40 11.38
CA ARG A 101 3.38 -3.89 12.76
C ARG A 101 3.64 -2.80 13.80
N ALA A 102 4.58 -1.89 13.55
CA ALA A 102 4.93 -0.81 14.45
C ALA A 102 3.79 0.21 14.66
N THR A 103 2.86 0.33 13.71
CA THR A 103 1.67 1.18 13.86
C THR A 103 0.71 0.73 14.96
N GLY A 104 0.82 -0.53 15.43
CA GLY A 104 -0.07 -1.11 16.43
C GLY A 104 -1.44 -1.54 15.90
N ARG A 105 -1.75 -1.30 14.62
CA ARG A 105 -2.99 -1.79 13.99
C ARG A 105 -2.77 -3.16 13.34
N PRO A 106 -3.54 -4.21 13.71
CA PRO A 106 -3.48 -5.49 13.00
C PRO A 106 -3.95 -5.35 11.55
N MET A 107 -3.08 -5.68 10.61
CA MET A 107 -3.36 -5.67 9.17
C MET A 107 -2.90 -6.98 8.55
N ILE A 108 -3.74 -7.60 7.71
CA ILE A 108 -3.32 -8.74 6.88
C ILE A 108 -2.41 -8.20 5.79
N TYR A 109 -1.22 -8.77 5.66
CA TYR A 109 -0.20 -8.31 4.72
C TYR A 109 0.05 -9.36 3.63
N SER A 110 -0.41 -9.06 2.42
CA SER A 110 -0.29 -9.91 1.24
C SER A 110 0.88 -9.47 0.38
N CYS A 111 1.88 -10.34 0.27
CA CYS A 111 3.16 -10.04 -0.36
C CYS A 111 3.26 -10.66 -1.76
N SER A 112 3.48 -9.84 -2.79
CA SER A 112 3.65 -10.34 -4.16
C SER A 112 5.12 -10.56 -4.56
N TYR A 113 6.12 -10.15 -3.78
CA TYR A 113 7.54 -10.19 -4.19
C TYR A 113 8.09 -11.54 -4.69
N PRO A 114 7.65 -12.73 -4.20
CA PRO A 114 8.22 -13.98 -4.68
C PRO A 114 8.07 -14.15 -6.19
N VAL A 115 6.94 -13.72 -6.78
CA VAL A 115 6.71 -13.84 -8.22
C VAL A 115 7.70 -12.99 -9.05
N TYR A 116 8.10 -11.83 -8.52
CA TYR A 116 9.06 -10.95 -9.17
C TYR A 116 10.48 -11.52 -9.12
N LEU A 117 10.82 -12.27 -8.06
CA LEU A 117 12.07 -13.03 -7.99
C LEU A 117 12.08 -14.16 -9.03
N THR A 118 10.98 -14.89 -9.17
CA THR A 118 10.81 -15.93 -10.21
C THR A 118 11.05 -15.36 -11.61
N TYR A 119 10.36 -14.26 -11.94
CA TYR A 119 10.47 -13.62 -13.25
C TYR A 119 11.86 -13.05 -13.53
N ALA A 120 12.60 -12.68 -12.49
CA ALA A 120 13.98 -12.21 -12.60
C ALA A 120 15.02 -13.34 -12.59
N GLY A 121 14.62 -14.60 -12.38
CA GLY A 121 15.54 -15.73 -12.22
C GLY A 121 16.40 -15.64 -10.94
N LEU A 122 15.86 -15.05 -9.87
CA LEU A 122 16.56 -14.77 -8.61
C LEU A 122 16.03 -15.57 -7.41
N GLU A 123 15.25 -16.62 -7.64
CA GLU A 123 14.82 -17.50 -6.55
C GLU A 123 16.04 -18.12 -5.84
N ARG A 124 16.05 -18.02 -4.51
CA ARG A 124 17.01 -18.78 -3.70
C ARG A 124 16.66 -20.26 -3.84
N GLN A 125 17.59 -21.04 -4.39
CA GLN A 125 17.61 -22.51 -4.27
C GLN A 125 17.62 -22.90 -2.79
#